data_AF-A0A543PTG7-F1
#
_entry.id   AF-A0A543PTG7-F1
#
_cell.length_a   1.000
_cell.length_b   1.000
_cell.length_c   1.000
_cell.angle_alpha   90.00
_cell.angle_beta   90.00
_cell.angle_gamma   90.00
#
_symmetry.space_group_name_H-M   'P 1'
#
loop_
_entity.id
_entity.type
_entity.pdbx_description
1 polymer ?
#
loop_
_entity_poly.entity_id
_entity_poly.type
_entity_poly.pdbx_seq_one_letter_code
_entity_poly.pdbx_strand_id
1 'polypeptide(L)'
;MIDRPTAIGETGAMTPPDPRAEVRGPRDEALPPHLAVLADAVGERLRAGMPSGSGRLGVAFSGGVDSGLLLALAVRALGTARVVAVIGVSPSLAADERRGAHDVAAHIGASVVEVATYEGDNPAYRANGPDRCFHCKDELFTRISDDVARAHGLTAVAYGENADDARRPDRPGSRAATDHGVLRPLADAGLTKADVRELARALGLPNADKPAAPCLASRIPHFTVVDPAKLAQVEQLEAAVRSLGFEDCRVRHHDQVARIELSEADLARSMAAPVRAALHEAGRAAGFAFVAVDVSGIQSGAFTLPLVQVTRG
;
A
#
# COMPACT_ATOMS: atom_id res chain seq x y z
N MET A 1 -54.99 -32.21 -25.93
CA MET A 1 -54.35 -31.10 -26.67
C MET A 1 -53.05 -30.83 -25.94
N ILE A 2 -51.97 -31.31 -26.53
CA ILE A 2 -50.62 -31.29 -25.97
C ILE A 2 -50.07 -29.89 -26.20
N ASP A 3 -49.52 -29.24 -25.18
CA ASP A 3 -48.59 -28.15 -25.44
C ASP A 3 -47.34 -28.24 -24.56
N ARG A 4 -46.20 -28.06 -25.22
CA ARG A 4 -44.84 -28.33 -24.77
C ARG A 4 -44.26 -27.16 -23.97
N PRO A 5 -43.22 -27.38 -23.15
CA PRO A 5 -42.48 -26.29 -22.50
C PRO A 5 -41.41 -25.71 -23.44
N THR A 6 -41.26 -24.39 -23.44
CA THR A 6 -40.26 -23.66 -24.25
C THR A 6 -39.00 -23.35 -23.43
N ALA A 7 -37.88 -23.87 -23.95
CA ALA A 7 -36.48 -23.49 -23.86
C ALA A 7 -35.96 -22.64 -22.68
N ILE A 8 -35.05 -23.30 -21.95
CA ILE A 8 -34.01 -22.78 -21.06
C ILE A 8 -32.99 -21.97 -21.89
N GLY A 9 -32.71 -20.74 -21.46
CA GLY A 9 -31.74 -19.85 -22.10
C GLY A 9 -30.30 -20.34 -21.95
N GLU A 10 -29.55 -20.27 -23.04
CA GLU A 10 -28.13 -20.62 -23.13
C GLU A 10 -27.30 -19.70 -22.23
N THR A 11 -26.60 -20.31 -21.26
CA THR A 11 -25.52 -19.68 -20.52
C THR A 11 -24.35 -19.44 -21.47
N GLY A 12 -24.04 -18.18 -21.76
CA GLY A 12 -22.84 -17.80 -22.48
C GLY A 12 -21.60 -18.32 -21.75
N ALA A 13 -20.95 -19.33 -22.32
CA ALA A 13 -19.69 -19.84 -21.84
C ALA A 13 -18.63 -18.75 -22.02
N MET A 14 -18.15 -18.21 -20.89
CA MET A 14 -17.04 -17.28 -20.84
C MET A 14 -15.76 -18.08 -21.19
N THR A 15 -15.21 -17.83 -22.37
CA THR A 15 -13.97 -18.45 -22.84
C THR A 15 -12.85 -18.18 -21.83
N PRO A 16 -12.11 -19.19 -21.35
CA PRO A 16 -10.97 -18.97 -20.47
C PRO A 16 -9.90 -18.17 -21.23
N PRO A 17 -9.20 -17.23 -20.57
CA PRO A 17 -8.16 -16.43 -21.21
C PRO A 17 -7.04 -17.31 -21.75
N ASP A 18 -6.54 -16.97 -22.93
CA ASP A 18 -5.46 -17.67 -23.61
C ASP A 18 -4.16 -17.58 -22.77
N PRO A 19 -3.58 -18.71 -22.31
CA PRO A 19 -2.33 -18.72 -21.55
C PRO A 19 -1.10 -18.29 -22.38
N ARG A 20 -1.27 -17.98 -23.68
CA ARG A 20 -0.24 -17.49 -24.60
C ARG A 20 -0.40 -16.02 -24.98
N ALA A 21 -1.35 -15.29 -24.41
CA ALA A 21 -1.34 -13.84 -24.53
C ALA A 21 -0.06 -13.32 -23.84
N GLU A 22 0.94 -12.91 -24.61
CA GLU A 22 2.11 -12.21 -24.10
C GLU A 22 1.62 -11.04 -23.25
N VAL A 23 1.83 -11.10 -21.94
CA VAL A 23 1.58 -9.97 -21.05
C VAL A 23 2.58 -8.90 -21.46
N ARG A 24 2.13 -7.94 -22.28
CA ARG A 24 2.89 -6.74 -22.59
C ARG A 24 3.16 -6.04 -21.27
N GLY A 25 4.40 -6.11 -20.79
CA GLY A 25 4.79 -5.39 -19.60
C GLY A 25 4.72 -3.87 -19.83
N PRO A 26 4.73 -3.05 -18.76
CA PRO A 26 4.60 -1.58 -18.83
C PRO A 26 5.65 -0.84 -19.68
N ARG A 27 6.63 -1.57 -20.24
CA ARG A 27 7.65 -1.07 -21.17
C ARG A 27 7.12 -0.87 -22.58
N ASP A 28 6.21 -1.73 -23.02
CA ASP A 28 5.81 -1.84 -24.43
C ASP A 28 4.52 -1.10 -24.75
N GLU A 29 3.86 -0.55 -23.73
CA GLU A 29 2.65 0.25 -23.88
C GLU A 29 3.01 1.69 -24.25
N ALA A 30 2.40 2.16 -25.34
CA ALA A 30 2.58 3.53 -25.80
C ALA A 30 1.72 4.45 -24.93
N LEU A 31 2.38 5.33 -24.16
CA LEU A 31 1.70 6.33 -23.35
C LEU A 31 1.15 7.46 -24.22
N PRO A 32 -0.02 8.03 -23.87
CA PRO A 32 -0.47 9.31 -24.40
C PRO A 32 0.64 10.38 -24.28
N PRO A 33 0.76 11.34 -25.22
CA PRO A 33 1.88 12.28 -25.24
C PRO A 33 2.09 13.06 -23.93
N HIS A 34 1.01 13.51 -23.28
CA HIS A 34 1.13 14.25 -22.01
C HIS A 34 1.65 13.36 -20.87
N LEU A 35 1.26 12.08 -20.84
CA LEU A 35 1.74 11.11 -19.87
C LEU A 35 3.17 10.66 -20.15
N ALA A 36 3.55 10.56 -21.43
CA ALA A 36 4.92 10.24 -21.82
C ALA A 36 5.91 11.29 -21.28
N VAL A 37 5.57 12.59 -21.40
CA VAL A 37 6.39 13.68 -20.85
C VAL A 37 6.59 13.54 -19.33
N LEU A 38 5.53 13.23 -18.58
CA LEU A 38 5.63 13.02 -17.13
C LEU A 38 6.48 11.79 -16.79
N ALA A 39 6.28 10.68 -17.50
CA ALA A 39 7.05 9.45 -17.33
C ALA A 39 8.55 9.68 -17.63
N ASP A 40 8.86 10.41 -18.69
CA ASP A 40 10.22 10.75 -19.09
C ASP A 40 10.90 11.67 -18.07
N ALA A 41 10.18 12.67 -17.56
CA ALA A 41 10.68 13.55 -16.50
C ALA A 41 11.05 12.76 -15.23
N VAL A 42 10.24 11.79 -14.80
CA VAL A 42 10.57 10.88 -13.70
C VAL A 42 11.82 10.06 -14.01
N GLY A 43 11.92 9.53 -15.24
CA GLY A 43 13.09 8.79 -15.71
C GLY A 43 14.38 9.62 -15.71
N GLU A 44 14.30 10.89 -16.09
CA GLU A 44 15.41 11.84 -16.01
C GLU A 44 15.84 12.10 -14.56
N ARG A 45 14.89 12.32 -13.64
CA ARG A 45 15.19 12.49 -12.20
C ARG A 45 15.89 11.26 -11.62
N LEU A 46 15.43 10.06 -11.99
CA LEU A 46 16.07 8.81 -11.58
C LEU A 46 17.51 8.71 -12.09
N ARG A 47 17.75 8.98 -13.39
CA ARG A 47 19.10 8.94 -13.97
C ARG A 47 20.02 9.99 -13.37
N ALA A 48 19.53 11.20 -13.11
CA ALA A 48 20.29 12.28 -12.49
C ALA A 48 20.65 11.98 -11.03
N GLY A 49 19.77 11.32 -10.28
CA GLY A 49 20.01 10.92 -8.89
C GLY A 49 20.90 9.69 -8.71
N MET A 50 21.23 8.98 -9.79
CA MET A 50 22.11 7.82 -9.76
C MET A 50 23.53 8.17 -10.22
N PRO A 51 24.58 7.68 -9.54
CA PRO A 51 25.96 7.83 -10.03
C PRO A 51 26.13 7.25 -11.43
N SER A 52 26.94 7.90 -12.27
CA SER A 52 27.25 7.43 -13.62
C SER A 52 27.91 6.05 -13.58
N GLY A 53 27.28 5.03 -14.19
CA GLY A 53 27.82 3.66 -14.22
C GLY A 53 26.77 2.55 -14.20
N SER A 54 27.20 1.34 -13.82
CA SER A 54 26.44 0.07 -13.81
C SER A 54 25.63 -0.19 -12.53
N GLY A 55 25.46 0.82 -11.66
CA GLY A 55 24.69 0.70 -10.42
C GLY A 55 23.21 0.37 -10.64
N ARG A 56 22.61 -0.27 -9.65
CA ARG A 56 21.18 -0.62 -9.62
C ARG A 56 20.42 0.34 -8.69
N LEU A 57 19.13 0.52 -8.95
CA LEU A 57 18.21 1.30 -8.13
C LEU A 57 17.40 0.37 -7.23
N GLY A 58 17.39 0.65 -5.93
CA GLY A 58 16.39 0.10 -5.03
C GLY A 58 15.14 0.99 -5.02
N VAL A 59 13.96 0.42 -5.17
CA VAL A 59 12.69 1.13 -4.95
C VAL A 59 12.11 0.63 -3.64
N ALA A 60 12.03 1.48 -2.62
CA ALA A 60 11.32 1.18 -1.39
C ALA A 60 9.82 1.05 -1.71
N PHE A 61 9.34 -0.19 -1.69
CA PHE A 61 8.13 -0.60 -2.37
C PHE A 61 7.12 -1.17 -1.39
N SER A 62 5.91 -0.60 -1.38
CA SER A 62 4.83 -0.94 -0.44
C SER A 62 3.64 -1.64 -1.11
N GLY A 63 3.64 -1.80 -2.44
CA GLY A 63 2.48 -2.31 -3.19
C GLY A 63 1.34 -1.30 -3.40
N GLY A 64 1.42 -0.11 -2.80
CA GLY A 64 0.47 0.98 -3.07
C GLY A 64 0.68 1.61 -4.46
N VAL A 65 -0.31 2.37 -4.94
CA VAL A 65 -0.27 2.95 -6.29
C VAL A 65 0.94 3.87 -6.54
N ASP A 66 1.37 4.66 -5.55
CA ASP A 66 2.50 5.58 -5.73
C ASP A 66 3.83 4.82 -5.88
N SER A 67 4.08 3.84 -5.01
CA SER A 67 5.31 3.03 -5.07
C SER A 67 5.28 2.03 -6.23
N GLY A 68 4.10 1.54 -6.62
CA GLY A 68 3.91 0.73 -7.82
C GLY A 68 4.17 1.49 -9.12
N LEU A 69 3.66 2.71 -9.24
CA LEU A 69 3.97 3.56 -10.39
C LEU A 69 5.46 3.89 -10.45
N LEU A 70 6.07 4.27 -9.32
CA LEU A 70 7.50 4.52 -9.28
C LEU A 70 8.31 3.31 -9.76
N LEU A 71 7.96 2.11 -9.29
CA LEU A 71 8.61 0.88 -9.71
C LEU A 71 8.47 0.66 -11.22
N ALA A 72 7.26 0.84 -11.77
CA ALA A 72 7.00 0.70 -13.21
C ALA A 72 7.79 1.72 -14.05
N LEU A 73 7.81 2.99 -13.64
CA LEU A 73 8.55 4.06 -14.32
C LEU A 73 10.07 3.85 -14.22
N ALA A 74 10.57 3.37 -13.08
CA ALA A 74 11.98 3.01 -12.92
C ALA A 74 12.37 1.87 -13.86
N VAL A 75 11.54 0.82 -13.92
CA VAL A 75 11.71 -0.32 -14.83
C VAL A 75 11.71 0.15 -16.28
N ARG A 76 10.76 1.02 -16.66
CA ARG A 76 10.68 1.63 -18.00
C ARG A 76 11.94 2.45 -18.34
N ALA A 77 12.44 3.26 -17.40
CA ALA A 77 13.56 4.17 -17.65
C ALA A 77 14.94 3.49 -17.61
N LEU A 78 15.14 2.47 -16.76
CA LEU A 78 16.45 1.91 -16.43
C LEU A 78 16.63 0.44 -16.86
N GLY A 79 15.55 -0.29 -17.11
CA GLY A 79 15.61 -1.73 -17.36
C GLY A 79 15.43 -2.59 -16.09
N THR A 80 14.89 -3.82 -16.24
CA THR A 80 14.52 -4.72 -15.14
C THR A 80 15.76 -5.18 -14.41
N ALA A 81 16.83 -5.44 -15.17
CA ALA A 81 18.14 -5.80 -14.63
C ALA A 81 18.71 -4.75 -13.67
N ARG A 82 18.32 -3.47 -13.80
CA ARG A 82 18.83 -2.35 -13.01
C ARG A 82 17.93 -1.88 -11.89
N VAL A 83 16.78 -2.53 -11.67
CA VAL A 83 15.80 -2.12 -10.67
C VAL A 83 15.47 -3.29 -9.74
N VAL A 84 15.45 -3.03 -8.44
CA VAL A 84 15.03 -3.98 -7.40
C VAL A 84 13.93 -3.33 -6.59
N ALA A 85 12.78 -4.00 -6.48
CA ALA A 85 11.76 -3.62 -5.52
C ALA A 85 12.17 -4.15 -4.14
N VAL A 86 12.16 -3.29 -3.12
CA VAL A 86 12.53 -3.65 -1.75
C VAL A 86 11.34 -3.48 -0.82
N ILE A 87 10.89 -4.58 -0.22
CA ILE A 87 9.75 -4.62 0.71
C ILE A 87 10.29 -4.80 2.13
N GLY A 88 9.99 -3.85 3.02
CA GLY A 88 10.21 -4.01 4.45
C GLY A 88 9.16 -4.93 5.06
N VAL A 89 9.58 -5.99 5.76
CA VAL A 89 8.69 -6.98 6.38
C VAL A 89 8.81 -6.89 7.89
N SER A 90 7.71 -6.52 8.53
CA SER A 90 7.54 -6.45 9.98
C SER A 90 6.09 -6.81 10.36
N PRO A 91 5.78 -6.96 11.66
CA PRO A 91 4.40 -7.13 12.12
C PRO A 91 3.43 -6.01 11.69
N SER A 92 3.95 -4.86 11.24
CA SER A 92 3.15 -3.71 10.80
C SER A 92 2.63 -3.85 9.36
N LEU A 93 3.22 -4.75 8.56
CA LEU A 93 2.82 -5.02 7.18
C LEU A 93 1.83 -6.19 7.15
N ALA A 94 0.59 -5.92 6.77
CA ALA A 94 -0.40 -6.97 6.60
C ALA A 94 0.03 -7.97 5.50
N ALA A 95 -0.21 -9.26 5.74
CA ALA A 95 0.14 -10.36 4.83
C ALA A 95 -0.50 -10.19 3.46
N ASP A 96 -1.70 -9.64 3.39
CA ASP A 96 -2.43 -9.43 2.13
C ASP A 96 -1.85 -8.26 1.33
N GLU A 97 -1.38 -7.22 2.03
CA GLU A 97 -0.64 -6.12 1.42
C GLU A 97 0.72 -6.61 0.88
N ARG A 98 1.40 -7.48 1.64
CA ARG A 98 2.64 -8.13 1.19
C ARG A 98 2.42 -8.95 -0.08
N ARG A 99 1.39 -9.80 -0.12
CA ARG A 99 1.05 -10.59 -1.32
C ARG A 99 0.71 -9.69 -2.50
N GLY A 100 -0.15 -8.70 -2.30
CA GLY A 100 -0.50 -7.76 -3.37
C GLY A 100 0.69 -6.95 -3.89
N ALA A 101 1.67 -6.63 -3.05
CA ALA A 101 2.92 -6.01 -3.49
C ALA A 101 3.70 -6.95 -4.43
N HIS A 102 3.85 -8.22 -4.08
CA HIS A 102 4.48 -9.22 -4.96
C HIS A 102 3.76 -9.36 -6.29
N ASP A 103 2.42 -9.41 -6.29
CA ASP A 103 1.62 -9.51 -7.53
C ASP A 103 1.86 -8.31 -8.45
N VAL A 104 1.89 -7.09 -7.89
CA VAL A 104 2.20 -5.86 -8.64
C VAL A 104 3.63 -5.89 -9.20
N ALA A 105 4.62 -6.28 -8.39
CA ALA A 105 6.01 -6.34 -8.85
C ALA A 105 6.22 -7.40 -9.94
N ALA A 106 5.55 -8.54 -9.82
CA ALA A 106 5.55 -9.60 -10.82
C ALA A 106 4.93 -9.13 -12.14
N HIS A 107 3.79 -8.42 -12.08
CA HIS A 107 3.17 -7.80 -13.24
C HIS A 107 4.11 -6.80 -13.95
N ILE A 108 4.86 -6.01 -13.18
CA ILE A 108 5.85 -5.07 -13.72
C ILE A 108 7.11 -5.78 -14.28
N GLY A 109 7.36 -7.02 -13.86
CA GLY A 109 8.57 -7.78 -14.19
C GLY A 109 9.80 -7.39 -13.35
N ALA A 110 9.59 -6.79 -12.17
CA ALA A 110 10.67 -6.37 -11.28
C ALA A 110 11.06 -7.50 -10.31
N SER A 111 12.37 -7.66 -10.05
CA SER A 111 12.82 -8.54 -8.96
C SER A 111 12.49 -7.92 -7.60
N VAL A 112 11.97 -8.73 -6.68
CA VAL A 112 11.65 -8.32 -5.31
C VAL A 112 12.69 -8.85 -4.34
N VAL A 113 13.10 -8.01 -3.39
CA VAL A 113 13.85 -8.38 -2.20
C VAL A 113 13.04 -7.98 -0.99
N GLU A 114 12.91 -8.90 -0.04
CA GLU A 114 12.33 -8.61 1.26
C GLU A 114 13.45 -8.41 2.26
N VAL A 115 13.30 -7.38 3.10
CA VAL A 115 14.20 -7.08 4.20
C VAL A 115 13.40 -7.05 5.49
N ALA A 116 13.85 -7.79 6.50
CA ALA A 116 13.22 -7.73 7.81
C ALA A 116 13.48 -6.36 8.44
N THR A 117 12.44 -5.73 8.98
CA THR A 117 12.57 -4.49 9.75
C THR A 117 12.11 -4.69 11.18
N TYR A 118 12.79 -4.02 12.10
CA TYR A 118 12.61 -4.20 13.54
C TYR A 118 12.16 -2.90 14.21
N GLU A 119 11.34 -2.10 13.54
CA GLU A 119 10.89 -0.82 14.10
C GLU A 119 10.13 -0.99 15.42
N GLY A 120 9.55 -2.19 15.64
CA GLY A 120 8.92 -2.58 16.90
C GLY A 120 9.86 -2.62 18.11
N ASP A 121 11.18 -2.67 17.91
CA ASP A 121 12.17 -2.63 18.99
C ASP A 121 12.53 -1.19 19.39
N ASN A 122 12.22 -0.21 18.54
CA ASN A 122 12.44 1.21 18.82
C ASN A 122 11.34 1.76 19.75
N PRO A 123 11.66 2.23 20.96
CA PRO A 123 10.68 2.80 21.88
C PRO A 123 9.89 3.98 21.29
N ALA A 124 10.51 4.78 20.43
CA ALA A 124 9.86 5.93 19.81
C ALA A 124 8.80 5.53 18.76
N TYR A 125 9.01 4.41 18.05
CA TYR A 125 7.99 3.81 17.20
C TYR A 125 6.83 3.26 18.04
N ARG A 126 7.15 2.49 19.09
CA ARG A 126 6.16 1.89 19.99
C ARG A 126 5.28 2.93 20.69
N ALA A 127 5.84 4.09 21.03
CA ALA A 127 5.12 5.20 21.64
C ALA A 127 3.98 5.75 20.76
N ASN A 128 3.99 5.44 19.45
CA ASN A 128 2.91 5.77 18.52
C ASN A 128 2.57 7.27 18.48
N GLY A 129 3.59 8.13 18.60
CA GLY A 129 3.45 9.56 18.41
C GLY A 129 3.11 9.94 16.96
N PRO A 130 2.81 11.22 16.68
CA PRO A 130 2.61 11.71 15.31
C PRO A 130 3.79 11.40 14.37
N ASP A 131 5.00 11.28 14.92
CA ASP A 131 6.25 10.97 14.24
C ASP A 131 6.53 9.47 14.05
N ARG A 132 5.62 8.55 14.42
CA ARG A 132 5.81 7.10 14.23
C ARG A 132 6.29 6.71 12.82
N CYS A 133 5.74 7.36 11.79
CA CYS A 133 6.10 7.10 10.39
C CYS A 133 7.53 7.52 10.03
N PHE A 134 8.15 8.44 10.80
CA PHE A 134 9.58 8.72 10.69
C PHE A 134 10.39 7.51 11.14
N HIS A 135 10.17 7.04 12.38
CA HIS A 135 10.93 5.91 12.96
C HIS A 135 10.80 4.63 12.14
N CYS A 136 9.60 4.36 11.60
CA CYS A 136 9.35 3.22 10.71
C CYS A 136 10.16 3.31 9.40
N LYS A 137 10.21 4.48 8.76
CA LYS A 137 10.98 4.66 7.52
C LYS A 137 12.48 4.76 7.75
N ASP A 138 12.90 5.37 8.84
CA ASP A 138 14.30 5.45 9.24
C ASP A 138 14.90 4.05 9.41
N GLU A 139 14.19 3.15 10.11
CA GLU A 139 14.55 1.74 10.20
C GLU A 139 14.61 1.07 8.81
N LEU A 140 13.58 1.26 7.97
CA LEU A 140 13.56 0.68 6.62
C LEU A 140 14.78 1.11 5.79
N PHE A 141 15.09 2.41 5.74
CA PHE A 141 16.21 2.92 4.94
C PHE A 141 17.57 2.51 5.51
N THR A 142 17.68 2.41 6.83
CA THR A 142 18.84 1.84 7.51
C THR A 142 19.06 0.39 7.08
N ARG A 143 18.04 -0.48 7.18
CA ARG A 143 18.13 -1.89 6.77
C ARG A 143 18.41 -2.07 5.28
N ILE A 144 17.85 -1.23 4.41
CA ILE A 144 18.18 -1.24 2.98
C ILE A 144 19.68 -0.96 2.76
N SER A 145 20.21 0.03 3.48
CA SER A 145 21.63 0.41 3.37
C SER A 145 22.56 -0.68 3.90
N ASP A 146 22.24 -1.23 5.08
CA ASP A 146 23.06 -2.21 5.78
C ASP A 146 23.06 -3.58 5.08
N ASP A 147 21.87 -4.07 4.69
CA ASP A 147 21.67 -5.47 4.35
C ASP A 147 21.46 -5.71 2.84
N VAL A 148 20.85 -4.74 2.14
CA VAL A 148 20.41 -4.92 0.74
C VAL A 148 21.38 -4.27 -0.25
N ALA A 149 21.87 -3.07 0.06
CA ALA A 149 22.55 -2.23 -0.92
C ALA A 149 23.78 -2.91 -1.54
N ARG A 150 24.69 -3.42 -0.70
CA ARG A 150 25.89 -4.13 -1.18
C ARG A 150 25.56 -5.44 -1.88
N ALA A 151 24.65 -6.23 -1.31
CA ALA A 151 24.29 -7.55 -1.84
C ALA A 151 23.65 -7.47 -3.23
N HIS A 152 22.91 -6.40 -3.51
CA HIS A 152 22.20 -6.21 -4.76
C HIS A 152 22.82 -5.13 -5.67
N GLY A 153 23.98 -4.56 -5.30
CA GLY A 153 24.67 -3.53 -6.08
C GLY A 153 23.86 -2.24 -6.22
N LEU A 154 23.09 -1.87 -5.19
CA LEU A 154 22.30 -0.66 -5.18
C LEU A 154 23.21 0.55 -4.97
N THR A 155 23.09 1.54 -5.83
CA THR A 155 23.83 2.81 -5.72
C THR A 155 22.92 3.99 -5.37
N ALA A 156 21.61 3.77 -5.39
CA ALA A 156 20.60 4.72 -4.99
C ALA A 156 19.34 3.98 -4.53
N VAL A 157 18.56 4.65 -3.69
CA VAL A 157 17.23 4.21 -3.25
C VAL A 157 16.23 5.30 -3.59
N ALA A 158 15.05 4.94 -4.09
CA ALA A 158 13.93 5.85 -4.34
C ALA A 158 12.66 5.38 -3.62
N TYR A 159 11.77 6.31 -3.28
CA TYR A 159 10.45 5.96 -2.75
C TYR A 159 9.32 6.84 -3.32
N GLY A 160 8.09 6.32 -3.28
CA GLY A 160 6.93 6.89 -3.97
C GLY A 160 6.28 8.10 -3.29
N GLU A 161 7.04 9.14 -2.93
CA GLU A 161 6.44 10.43 -2.55
C GLU A 161 6.07 11.23 -3.81
N ASN A 162 4.80 11.64 -3.90
CA ASN A 162 4.28 12.49 -4.98
C ASN A 162 4.27 13.98 -4.58
N ALA A 163 3.98 14.87 -5.52
CA ALA A 163 4.05 16.32 -5.31
C ALA A 163 2.99 16.84 -4.32
N ASP A 164 1.82 16.21 -4.22
CA ASP A 164 0.79 16.59 -3.25
C ASP A 164 1.23 16.24 -1.82
N ASP A 165 1.86 15.07 -1.66
CA ASP A 165 2.43 14.60 -0.41
C ASP A 165 3.56 15.53 0.07
N ALA A 166 4.42 16.01 -0.84
CA ALA A 166 5.53 16.91 -0.51
C ALA A 166 5.08 18.27 0.06
N ARG A 167 3.85 18.72 -0.22
CA ARG A 167 3.30 19.99 0.29
C ARG A 167 2.63 19.86 1.66
N ARG A 168 2.51 18.64 2.19
CA ARG A 168 1.78 18.35 3.43
C ARG A 168 2.66 18.61 4.65
N PRO A 169 2.19 19.38 5.65
CA PRO A 169 2.96 19.67 6.87
C PRO A 169 3.10 18.44 7.80
N ASP A 170 2.23 17.44 7.67
CA ASP A 170 2.09 16.25 8.52
C ASP A 170 2.77 15.00 7.94
N ARG A 171 3.98 15.12 7.38
CA ARG A 171 4.71 14.01 6.73
C ARG A 171 6.06 13.71 7.39
N PRO A 172 6.09 13.25 8.65
CA PRO A 172 7.35 12.99 9.36
C PRO A 172 8.23 11.94 8.64
N GLY A 173 7.62 11.04 7.87
CA GLY A 173 8.35 10.06 7.07
C GLY A 173 9.19 10.65 5.92
N SER A 174 8.93 11.85 5.44
CA SER A 174 9.75 12.48 4.38
C SER A 174 11.09 12.99 4.92
N ARG A 175 11.15 13.29 6.23
CA ARG A 175 12.40 13.64 6.91
C ARG A 175 13.38 12.47 6.90
N ALA A 176 12.94 11.26 7.23
CA ALA A 176 13.79 10.06 7.16
C ALA A 176 14.35 9.84 5.74
N ALA A 177 13.52 10.03 4.71
CA ALA A 177 13.99 9.93 3.34
C ALA A 177 15.06 10.99 3.00
N THR A 178 14.96 12.19 3.57
CA THR A 178 15.96 13.24 3.42
C THR A 178 17.28 12.86 4.10
N ASP A 179 17.20 12.38 5.35
CA ASP A 179 18.37 12.04 6.16
C ASP A 179 19.18 10.89 5.53
N HIS A 180 18.51 9.97 4.84
CA HIS A 180 19.12 8.84 4.13
C HIS A 180 19.44 9.12 2.65
N GLY A 181 19.20 10.34 2.16
CA GLY A 181 19.46 10.69 0.75
C GLY A 181 18.61 9.91 -0.27
N VAL A 182 17.41 9.47 0.12
CA VAL A 182 16.49 8.71 -0.72
C VAL A 182 15.84 9.64 -1.76
N LEU A 183 15.85 9.20 -3.02
CA LEU A 183 15.31 9.93 -4.16
C LEU A 183 13.77 9.99 -4.12
N ARG A 184 13.21 11.10 -4.62
CA ARG A 184 11.76 11.39 -4.66
C ARG A 184 11.30 11.79 -6.06
N PRO A 185 11.57 10.96 -7.08
CA PRO A 185 11.49 11.38 -8.47
C PRO A 185 10.06 11.73 -8.92
N LEU A 186 9.02 11.17 -8.30
CA LEU A 186 7.63 11.57 -8.60
C LEU A 186 7.37 13.01 -8.13
N ALA A 187 7.72 13.35 -6.89
CA ALA A 187 7.62 14.72 -6.36
C ALA A 187 8.55 15.69 -7.11
N ASP A 188 9.80 15.30 -7.39
CA ASP A 188 10.80 16.12 -8.08
C ASP A 188 10.44 16.41 -9.56
N ALA A 189 9.59 15.57 -10.15
CA ALA A 189 9.00 15.77 -11.47
C ALA A 189 7.60 16.43 -11.41
N GLY A 190 7.10 16.73 -10.22
CA GLY A 190 5.84 17.47 -10.03
C GLY A 190 4.57 16.64 -10.17
N LEU A 191 4.64 15.29 -10.16
CA LEU A 191 3.48 14.43 -10.35
C LEU A 191 2.52 14.55 -9.16
N THR A 192 1.28 14.95 -9.43
CA THR A 192 0.18 14.95 -8.47
C THR A 192 -0.38 13.54 -8.29
N LYS A 193 -1.25 13.36 -7.29
CA LYS A 193 -1.94 12.09 -7.06
C LYS A 193 -2.84 11.69 -8.23
N ALA A 194 -3.40 12.68 -8.93
CA ALA A 194 -4.21 12.44 -10.13
C ALA A 194 -3.34 11.89 -11.26
N ASP A 195 -2.20 12.52 -11.53
CA ASP A 195 -1.23 12.06 -12.53
C ASP A 195 -0.76 10.65 -12.22
N VAL A 196 -0.49 10.34 -10.95
CA VAL A 196 -0.07 9.00 -10.52
C VAL A 196 -1.12 7.95 -10.88
N ARG A 197 -2.41 8.21 -10.61
CA ARG A 197 -3.47 7.25 -10.93
C ARG A 197 -3.68 7.12 -12.44
N GLU A 198 -3.63 8.24 -13.17
CA GLU A 198 -3.78 8.23 -14.63
C GLU A 198 -2.66 7.43 -15.30
N LEU A 199 -1.40 7.69 -14.92
CA LEU A 199 -0.25 6.92 -15.39
C LEU A 199 -0.33 5.44 -15.00
N ALA A 200 -0.73 5.14 -13.76
CA ALA A 200 -0.87 3.75 -13.32
C ALA A 200 -1.90 2.98 -14.17
N ARG A 201 -3.04 3.61 -14.50
CA ARG A 201 -4.04 3.02 -15.41
C ARG A 201 -3.52 2.87 -16.84
N ALA A 202 -2.85 3.90 -17.35
CA ALA A 202 -2.29 3.90 -18.71
C ALA A 202 -1.15 2.88 -18.90
N LEU A 203 -0.52 2.42 -17.81
CA LEU A 203 0.49 1.36 -17.76
C LEU A 203 -0.10 0.00 -17.35
N GLY A 204 -1.44 -0.12 -17.25
CA GLY A 204 -2.12 -1.37 -16.92
C GLY A 204 -1.89 -1.89 -15.50
N LEU A 205 -1.42 -1.06 -14.55
CA LEU A 205 -1.06 -1.54 -13.22
C LEU A 205 -2.28 -2.06 -12.45
N PRO A 206 -2.22 -3.28 -11.87
CA PRO A 206 -3.38 -3.89 -11.21
C PRO A 206 -3.80 -3.17 -9.93
N ASN A 207 -2.93 -2.32 -9.36
CA ASN A 207 -3.20 -1.53 -8.18
C ASN A 207 -3.58 -0.07 -8.48
N ALA A 208 -3.84 0.30 -9.74
CA ALA A 208 -4.13 1.69 -10.14
C ALA A 208 -5.33 2.30 -9.39
N ASP A 209 -6.35 1.49 -9.13
CA ASP A 209 -7.57 1.88 -8.42
C ASP A 209 -7.61 1.41 -6.96
N LYS A 210 -6.54 0.76 -6.48
CA LYS A 210 -6.45 0.29 -5.10
C LYS A 210 -6.65 1.47 -4.13
N PRO A 211 -7.54 1.33 -3.12
CA PRO A 211 -7.64 2.30 -2.03
C PRO A 211 -6.30 2.43 -1.28
N ALA A 212 -6.12 3.56 -0.59
CA ALA A 212 -4.95 3.71 0.27
C ALA A 212 -5.03 2.72 1.44
N ALA A 213 -4.00 1.87 1.57
CA ALA A 213 -3.86 0.90 2.64
C ALA A 213 -2.66 1.29 3.54
N PRO A 214 -2.87 2.11 4.59
CA PRO A 214 -1.82 2.38 5.57
C PRO A 214 -1.44 1.11 6.35
N CYS A 215 -0.27 1.10 6.99
CA CYS A 215 0.20 -0.02 7.82
C CYS A 215 -0.77 -0.32 8.98
N LEU A 216 -0.69 -1.54 9.53
CA LEU A 216 -1.55 -1.99 10.63
C LEU A 216 -1.44 -1.09 11.87
N ALA A 217 -0.28 -0.49 12.13
CA ALA A 217 -0.11 0.44 13.26
C ALA A 217 -1.00 1.68 13.17
N SER A 218 -1.50 2.06 11.99
CA SER A 218 -2.50 3.13 11.86
C SER A 218 -3.86 2.79 12.47
N ARG A 219 -4.11 1.53 12.82
CA ARG A 219 -5.33 1.09 13.51
C ARG A 219 -5.26 1.28 15.03
N ILE A 220 -4.09 1.63 15.55
CA ILE A 220 -3.86 1.89 16.96
C ILE A 220 -3.89 3.42 17.18
N PRO A 221 -4.75 3.94 18.07
CA PRO A 221 -4.80 5.36 18.39
C PRO A 221 -3.43 5.90 18.81
N HIS A 222 -3.13 7.14 18.42
CA HIS A 222 -1.88 7.79 18.82
C HIS A 222 -1.67 7.76 20.33
N PHE A 223 -0.40 7.69 20.73
CA PHE A 223 0.04 7.55 22.13
C PHE A 223 -0.40 6.26 22.83
N THR A 224 -1.09 5.35 22.12
CA THR A 224 -1.29 3.97 22.57
C THR A 224 -0.15 3.11 22.04
N VAL A 225 0.43 2.30 22.92
CA VAL A 225 1.56 1.43 22.57
C VAL A 225 1.21 0.53 21.38
N VAL A 226 2.08 0.56 20.37
CA VAL A 226 2.09 -0.37 19.24
C VAL A 226 2.95 -1.58 19.63
N ASP A 227 2.37 -2.77 19.54
CA ASP A 227 3.06 -4.03 19.79
C ASP A 227 2.56 -5.13 18.81
N PRO A 228 3.35 -6.22 18.62
CA PRO A 228 2.99 -7.27 17.68
C PRO A 228 1.67 -7.98 17.98
N ALA A 229 1.28 -8.11 19.26
CA ALA A 229 0.05 -8.78 19.63
C ALA A 229 -1.17 -7.98 19.14
N LYS A 230 -1.22 -6.66 19.41
CA LYS A 230 -2.31 -5.79 18.91
C LYS A 230 -2.40 -5.79 17.40
N LEU A 231 -1.26 -5.75 16.71
CA LEU A 231 -1.21 -5.77 15.24
C LEU A 231 -1.78 -7.09 14.69
N ALA A 232 -1.45 -8.22 15.31
CA ALA A 232 -2.01 -9.52 14.95
C ALA A 232 -3.53 -9.59 15.17
N GLN A 233 -4.04 -9.06 16.29
CA GLN A 233 -5.50 -8.99 16.54
C GLN A 233 -6.22 -8.18 15.45
N VAL A 234 -5.67 -7.02 15.08
CA VAL A 234 -6.20 -6.18 14.00
C VAL A 234 -6.20 -6.94 12.68
N GLU A 235 -5.07 -7.53 12.30
CA GLU A 235 -4.93 -8.26 11.03
C GLU A 235 -5.90 -9.44 10.93
N GLN A 236 -6.01 -10.23 12.01
CA GLN A 236 -6.93 -11.37 12.07
C GLN A 236 -8.37 -10.94 11.85
N LEU A 237 -8.80 -9.86 12.53
CA LEU A 237 -10.16 -9.38 12.37
C LEU A 237 -10.40 -8.72 11.00
N GLU A 238 -9.47 -7.93 10.47
CA GLU A 238 -9.59 -7.38 9.10
C GLU A 238 -9.66 -8.49 8.04
N ALA A 239 -8.89 -9.57 8.20
CA ALA A 239 -8.97 -10.74 7.32
C ALA A 239 -10.32 -11.45 7.41
N ALA A 240 -10.86 -11.64 8.61
CA ALA A 240 -12.17 -12.24 8.81
C ALA A 240 -13.28 -11.36 8.22
N VAL A 241 -13.23 -10.04 8.42
CA VAL A 241 -14.18 -9.08 7.82
C VAL A 241 -14.13 -9.18 6.29
N ARG A 242 -12.94 -9.20 5.68
CA ARG A 242 -12.81 -9.37 4.22
C ARG A 242 -13.36 -10.70 3.72
N SER A 243 -13.19 -11.79 4.47
CA SER A 243 -13.76 -13.10 4.13
C SER A 243 -15.30 -13.13 4.10
N LEU A 244 -15.95 -12.17 4.75
CA LEU A 244 -17.40 -11.97 4.71
C LEU A 244 -17.86 -11.09 3.52
N GLY A 245 -16.95 -10.72 2.62
CA GLY A 245 -17.24 -9.95 1.39
C GLY A 245 -17.19 -8.43 1.56
N PHE A 246 -16.59 -7.92 2.64
CA PHE A 246 -16.34 -6.48 2.80
C PHE A 246 -14.98 -6.13 2.19
N GLU A 247 -14.95 -5.37 1.10
CA GLU A 247 -13.70 -5.11 0.38
C GLU A 247 -12.80 -4.09 1.08
N ASP A 248 -13.39 -2.99 1.57
CA ASP A 248 -12.69 -1.96 2.34
C ASP A 248 -13.17 -1.98 3.80
N CYS A 249 -12.24 -2.26 4.72
CA CYS A 249 -12.51 -2.26 6.14
C CYS A 249 -11.29 -1.81 6.93
N ARG A 250 -11.54 -1.26 8.13
CA ARG A 250 -10.49 -0.97 9.11
C ARG A 250 -10.93 -1.39 10.50
N VAL A 251 -10.09 -2.13 11.21
CA VAL A 251 -10.35 -2.51 12.60
C VAL A 251 -9.55 -1.62 13.51
N ARG A 252 -10.20 -0.69 14.19
CA ARG A 252 -9.56 0.19 15.16
C ARG A 252 -9.46 -0.48 16.51
N HIS A 253 -8.24 -0.52 17.05
CA HIS A 253 -7.92 -1.17 18.33
C HIS A 253 -8.12 -0.20 19.49
N HIS A 254 -9.13 -0.44 20.31
CA HIS A 254 -9.42 0.32 21.53
C HIS A 254 -9.38 -0.62 22.75
N ASP A 255 -8.20 -1.22 22.96
CA ASP A 255 -7.92 -2.22 24.00
C ASP A 255 -8.86 -3.43 23.92
N GLN A 256 -9.94 -3.42 24.69
CA GLN A 256 -10.93 -4.49 24.72
C GLN A 256 -11.96 -4.40 23.57
N VAL A 257 -12.00 -3.27 22.86
CA VAL A 257 -12.98 -3.00 21.81
C VAL A 257 -12.32 -3.01 20.45
N ALA A 258 -12.84 -3.82 19.53
CA ALA A 258 -12.61 -3.67 18.09
C ALA A 258 -13.70 -2.78 17.52
N ARG A 259 -13.34 -1.60 16.99
CA ARG A 259 -14.26 -0.73 16.26
C ARG A 259 -14.01 -0.88 14.76
N ILE A 260 -14.96 -1.50 14.06
CA ILE A 260 -14.90 -1.79 12.63
C ILE A 260 -15.44 -0.59 11.85
N GLU A 261 -14.61 0.00 11.00
CA GLU A 261 -15.00 0.99 9.99
C GLU A 261 -15.23 0.26 8.66
N LEU A 262 -16.38 0.51 8.02
CA LEU A 262 -16.77 -0.05 6.73
C LEU A 262 -17.15 1.06 5.75
N SER A 263 -17.32 0.70 4.47
CA SER A 263 -17.95 1.59 3.49
C SER A 263 -19.40 1.90 3.89
N GLU A 264 -19.92 3.06 3.49
CA GLU A 264 -21.31 3.45 3.77
C GLU A 264 -22.32 2.43 3.24
N ALA A 265 -22.07 1.89 2.04
CA ALA A 265 -22.90 0.87 1.41
C ALA A 265 -22.94 -0.45 2.22
N ASP A 266 -21.91 -0.71 3.03
CA ASP A 266 -21.74 -1.95 3.78
C ASP A 266 -22.29 -1.89 5.22
N LEU A 267 -22.55 -0.68 5.74
CA LEU A 267 -22.99 -0.49 7.13
C LEU A 267 -24.28 -1.26 7.44
N ALA A 268 -25.31 -1.13 6.59
CA ALA A 268 -26.58 -1.83 6.78
C ALA A 268 -26.40 -3.36 6.74
N ARG A 269 -25.57 -3.85 5.82
CA ARG A 269 -25.26 -5.29 5.67
C ARG A 269 -24.58 -5.86 6.91
N SER A 270 -23.67 -5.11 7.52
CA SER A 270 -22.91 -5.54 8.70
C SER A 270 -23.80 -5.84 9.93
N MET A 271 -24.96 -5.17 10.03
CA MET A 271 -25.87 -5.31 11.17
C MET A 271 -26.96 -6.37 10.98
N ALA A 272 -27.13 -6.88 9.75
CA ALA A 272 -28.07 -7.92 9.42
C ALA A 272 -27.58 -9.31 9.89
N ALA A 273 -28.52 -10.20 10.24
CA ALA A 273 -28.20 -11.61 10.43
C ALA A 273 -28.03 -12.29 9.06
N PRO A 274 -27.09 -13.25 8.89
CA PRO A 274 -26.18 -13.80 9.90
C PRO A 274 -24.87 -13.00 10.08
N VAL A 275 -24.61 -11.99 9.25
CA VAL A 275 -23.32 -11.26 9.17
C VAL A 275 -22.90 -10.66 10.52
N ARG A 276 -23.83 -10.02 11.24
CA ARG A 276 -23.55 -9.43 12.57
C ARG A 276 -23.01 -10.46 13.56
N ALA A 277 -23.57 -11.67 13.57
CA ALA A 277 -23.12 -12.73 14.46
C ALA A 277 -21.72 -13.22 14.06
N ALA A 278 -21.46 -13.37 12.76
CA ALA A 278 -20.14 -13.74 12.26
C ALA A 278 -19.06 -12.70 12.62
N LEU A 279 -19.36 -11.40 12.51
CA LEU A 279 -18.46 -10.32 12.93
C LEU A 279 -18.17 -10.36 14.43
N HIS A 280 -19.19 -10.60 15.25
CA HIS A 280 -19.04 -10.75 16.69
C HIS A 280 -18.11 -11.92 17.05
N GLU A 281 -18.37 -13.11 16.49
CA GLU A 281 -17.55 -14.30 16.75
C GLU A 281 -16.10 -14.12 16.25
N ALA A 282 -15.91 -13.52 15.07
CA ALA A 282 -14.59 -13.20 14.55
C ALA A 282 -13.81 -12.27 15.49
N GLY A 283 -14.46 -11.23 16.02
CA GLY A 283 -13.80 -10.33 16.97
C GLY A 283 -13.45 -10.99 18.30
N ARG A 284 -14.33 -11.86 18.82
CA ARG A 284 -14.04 -12.68 20.01
C ARG A 284 -12.87 -13.62 19.77
N ALA A 285 -12.80 -14.27 18.60
CA ALA A 285 -11.71 -15.15 18.20
C ALA A 285 -10.38 -14.39 18.05
N ALA A 286 -10.41 -13.15 17.56
CA ALA A 286 -9.25 -12.25 17.51
C ALA A 286 -8.86 -11.66 18.89
N GLY A 287 -9.56 -12.02 19.97
CA GLY A 287 -9.22 -11.65 21.34
C GLY A 287 -9.83 -10.34 21.84
N PHE A 288 -10.82 -9.76 21.15
CA PHE A 288 -11.57 -8.61 21.65
C PHE A 288 -12.71 -9.05 22.59
N ALA A 289 -13.05 -8.21 23.56
CA ALA A 289 -14.22 -8.42 24.42
C ALA A 289 -15.50 -7.89 23.76
N PHE A 290 -15.38 -6.78 23.03
CA PHE A 290 -16.49 -6.11 22.37
C PHE A 290 -16.15 -5.83 20.90
N VAL A 291 -17.17 -5.96 20.05
CA VAL A 291 -17.10 -5.61 18.64
C VAL A 291 -18.14 -4.52 18.37
N ALA A 292 -17.69 -3.41 17.82
CA ALA A 292 -18.52 -2.27 17.45
C ALA A 292 -18.36 -1.97 15.96
N VAL A 293 -19.41 -1.45 15.34
CA VAL A 293 -19.34 -0.87 13.99
C VAL A 293 -19.40 0.65 14.12
N ASP A 294 -18.49 1.35 13.45
CA ASP A 294 -18.50 2.81 13.43
C ASP A 294 -19.63 3.31 12.53
N VAL A 295 -20.54 4.10 13.09
CA VAL A 295 -21.70 4.67 12.39
C VAL A 295 -21.30 5.67 11.30
N SER A 296 -20.10 6.24 11.38
CA SER A 296 -19.55 7.16 10.38
C SER A 296 -18.85 6.44 9.23
N GLY A 297 -18.64 5.12 9.36
CA GLY A 297 -17.87 4.33 8.40
C GLY A 297 -16.39 4.72 8.31
N ILE A 298 -15.75 4.41 7.18
CA ILE A 298 -14.35 4.73 6.93
C ILE A 298 -14.15 6.23 6.75
N GLN A 299 -13.25 6.79 7.56
CA GLN A 299 -12.81 8.18 7.45
C GLN A 299 -11.31 8.27 7.18
N SER A 300 -10.94 9.12 6.21
CA SER A 300 -9.53 9.45 5.96
C SER A 300 -8.97 10.29 7.11
N GLY A 301 -7.89 9.83 7.74
CA GLY A 301 -7.20 10.58 8.79
C GLY A 301 -7.86 10.58 10.17
N ALA A 302 -8.80 9.66 10.46
CA ALA A 302 -9.58 9.64 11.71
C ALA A 302 -8.78 9.80 13.02
N PHE A 303 -7.56 9.25 13.12
CA PHE A 303 -6.71 9.42 14.31
C PHE A 303 -5.74 10.61 14.24
N THR A 304 -5.43 11.10 13.04
CA THR A 304 -4.45 12.17 12.85
C THR A 304 -5.13 13.54 12.88
N LEU A 305 -6.32 13.67 12.28
CA LEU A 305 -7.04 14.94 12.15
C LEU A 305 -7.32 15.62 13.50
N PRO A 306 -7.76 14.92 14.57
CA PRO A 306 -7.99 15.56 15.87
C PRO A 306 -6.71 16.15 16.47
N LEU A 307 -5.55 15.53 16.24
CA LEU A 307 -4.27 16.01 16.78
C LEU A 307 -3.71 17.20 16.01
N VAL A 308 -3.91 17.24 14.68
CA VAL A 308 -3.45 18.36 13.83
C VAL A 308 -4.28 19.62 14.09
N GLN A 309 -5.56 19.48 14.42
CA GLN A 309 -6.45 20.60 14.74
C GLN A 309 -6.13 21.31 16.07
N VAL A 310 -5.49 20.61 17.02
CA VAL A 310 -5.18 21.16 18.36
C VAL A 310 -4.02 22.17 18.33
N THR A 311 -3.26 22.26 17.24
CA THR A 311 -2.10 23.16 17.10
C THR A 311 -2.42 24.59 16.65
N ARG A 312 -3.68 25.03 16.74
CA ARG A 312 -4.05 26.45 16.57
C ARG A 312 -4.66 26.99 17.87
N GLY A 313 -3.79 27.23 18.84
CA GLY A 313 -4.05 27.99 20.06
C GLY A 313 -2.89 28.93 20.31
#